data_AF-A0A7S0A4Q1-F1
#
_entry.id   AF-A0A7S0A4Q1-F1
#
_cell.length_a   1.000
_cell.length_b   1.000
_cell.length_c   1.000
_cell.angle_alpha   90.00
_cell.angle_beta   90.00
_cell.angle_gamma   90.00
#
_symmetry.space_group_name_H-M   'P 1'
#
loop_
_entity.id
_entity.type
_entity.pdbx_description
1 polymer ?
#
loop_
_entity_poly.entity_id
_entity_poly.type
_entity_poly.pdbx_seq_one_letter_code
_entity_poly.pdbx_strand_id
1 'polypeptide(L)'
;RTLYLGLGCCNLVSDCGAAALGQNLAKTLRNLDLNLMGCHGIGDPGVTALAKSLPPNLQALSLSLFACAEVGDTGAAAIGEHLPPSLQVLSLDLRGSGVGHAGIASVAARLPRQLRQLTLMFTSDDDQSNITIASLKELSAWQAAHPEVMRLQRRALQPAKASAAQASLRAPPAAAAKTQPTRGASSSIAAKPGSGPQVRSSASSPLCGPAGLALRPSRAASTPPGTRRHPRP
;
A
#
# COMPACT_ATOMS: atom_id res chain seq x y z
N ARG A 1 6.97 -22.84 -6.88
CA ARG A 1 7.76 -21.57 -6.90
C ARG A 1 7.27 -20.76 -5.73
N THR A 2 8.05 -20.75 -4.66
CA THR A 2 7.62 -20.23 -3.36
C THR A 2 8.65 -19.26 -2.85
N LEU A 3 8.20 -18.16 -2.26
CA LEU A 3 9.03 -17.21 -1.54
C LEU A 3 8.54 -17.17 -0.09
N TYR A 4 9.47 -17.40 0.83
CA TYR A 4 9.30 -17.16 2.26
C TYR A 4 10.22 -15.99 2.62
N LEU A 5 9.66 -14.93 3.18
CA LEU A 5 10.44 -13.77 3.59
C LEU A 5 9.93 -13.25 4.94
N GLY A 6 10.78 -13.36 5.95
CA GLY A 6 10.55 -12.79 7.27
C GLY A 6 11.35 -11.51 7.46
N LEU A 7 10.63 -10.40 7.59
CA LEU A 7 11.17 -9.08 7.94
C LEU A 7 10.53 -8.55 9.23
N GLY A 8 10.09 -9.45 10.11
CA GLY A 8 9.46 -9.08 11.37
C GLY A 8 10.35 -8.18 12.24
N CYS A 9 9.75 -7.24 12.96
CA CYS A 9 10.36 -6.25 13.84
C CYS A 9 11.45 -5.40 13.17
N CYS A 10 11.45 -5.30 11.84
CA CYS A 10 12.45 -4.53 11.10
C CYS A 10 12.02 -3.06 11.00
N ASN A 11 12.63 -2.21 11.83
CA ASN A 11 12.35 -0.76 11.85
C ASN A 11 12.74 -0.01 10.56
N LEU A 12 13.50 -0.65 9.67
CA LEU A 12 13.92 -0.07 8.38
C LEU A 12 12.94 -0.39 7.25
N VAL A 13 12.01 -1.31 7.46
CA VAL A 13 10.98 -1.59 6.44
C VAL A 13 9.88 -0.55 6.59
N SER A 14 9.84 0.36 5.62
CA SER A 14 8.81 1.38 5.48
C SER A 14 7.84 1.03 4.35
N ASP A 15 6.83 1.88 4.14
CA ASP A 15 5.96 1.83 2.95
C ASP A 15 6.75 1.73 1.63
N CYS A 16 7.88 2.45 1.52
CA CYS A 16 8.74 2.38 0.35
C CYS A 16 9.39 1.00 0.22
N GLY A 17 9.80 0.39 1.33
CA GLY A 17 10.35 -0.96 1.36
C GLY A 17 9.31 -2.01 0.96
N ALA A 18 8.09 -1.90 1.49
CA ALA A 18 6.95 -2.78 1.12
C ALA A 18 6.59 -2.64 -0.36
N ALA A 19 6.56 -1.41 -0.89
CA ALA A 19 6.32 -1.14 -2.31
C ALA A 19 7.42 -1.73 -3.20
N ALA A 20 8.70 -1.50 -2.84
CA ALA A 20 9.84 -2.04 -3.58
C ALA A 20 9.85 -3.57 -3.56
N LEU A 21 9.53 -4.19 -2.41
CA LEU A 21 9.37 -5.63 -2.30
C LEU A 21 8.31 -6.14 -3.28
N GLY A 22 7.11 -5.56 -3.25
CA GLY A 22 6.01 -5.94 -4.14
C GLY A 22 6.38 -5.84 -5.62
N GLN A 23 7.01 -4.75 -6.03
CA GLN A 23 7.41 -4.53 -7.42
C GLN A 23 8.43 -5.56 -7.92
N ASN A 24 9.31 -6.04 -7.02
CA ASN A 24 10.36 -7.00 -7.34
C ASN A 24 9.96 -8.47 -7.14
N LEU A 25 8.71 -8.75 -6.74
CA LEU A 25 8.21 -10.12 -6.70
C LEU A 25 8.20 -10.75 -8.10
N ALA A 26 8.81 -11.93 -8.21
CA ALA A 26 8.82 -12.69 -9.45
C ALA A 26 7.38 -12.99 -9.91
N LYS A 27 7.00 -12.59 -11.13
CA LYS A 27 5.63 -12.78 -11.65
C LYS A 27 5.21 -14.24 -11.82
N THR A 28 6.15 -15.16 -11.68
CA THR A 28 5.96 -16.62 -11.75
C THR A 28 5.77 -17.28 -10.38
N LEU A 29 5.80 -16.50 -9.30
CA LEU A 29 5.56 -17.00 -7.95
C LEU A 29 4.15 -17.62 -7.84
N ARG A 30 4.06 -18.74 -7.13
CA ARG A 30 2.80 -19.43 -6.83
C ARG A 30 2.42 -19.33 -5.36
N ASN A 31 3.41 -19.19 -4.48
CA ASN A 31 3.20 -19.16 -3.04
C ASN A 31 4.06 -18.02 -2.46
N LEU A 32 3.42 -17.12 -1.73
CA LEU A 32 4.08 -16.03 -1.03
C LEU A 32 3.77 -16.15 0.46
N ASP A 33 4.82 -16.20 1.26
CA ASP A 33 4.74 -16.06 2.70
C ASP A 33 5.60 -14.86 3.10
N LEU A 34 4.95 -13.84 3.61
CA LEU A 34 5.55 -12.56 3.92
C LEU A 34 5.19 -12.17 5.35
N ASN A 35 6.18 -12.24 6.22
CA ASN A 35 6.03 -11.83 7.62
C ASN A 35 6.63 -10.43 7.80
N LEU A 36 5.76 -9.44 7.98
CA LEU A 36 6.06 -8.03 8.22
C LEU A 36 5.64 -7.59 9.63
N MET A 37 5.44 -8.55 10.53
CA MET A 37 5.05 -8.30 11.92
C MET A 37 5.89 -7.19 12.56
N GLY A 38 5.27 -6.28 13.31
CA GLY A 38 5.98 -5.27 14.11
C GLY A 38 6.77 -4.26 13.29
N CYS A 39 6.51 -4.15 11.99
CA CYS A 39 7.12 -3.12 11.15
C CYS A 39 6.31 -1.82 11.26
N HIS A 40 6.68 -0.98 12.22
CA HIS A 40 5.98 0.29 12.48
C HIS A 40 6.07 1.31 11.33
N GLY A 41 7.01 1.14 10.39
CA GLY A 41 7.13 2.00 9.21
C GLY A 41 6.17 1.65 8.07
N ILE A 42 5.36 0.60 8.21
CA ILE A 42 4.39 0.14 7.21
C ILE A 42 2.99 0.58 7.64
N GLY A 43 2.32 1.32 6.76
CA GLY A 43 0.92 1.66 6.88
C GLY A 43 0.11 1.33 5.63
N ASP A 44 -1.07 1.91 5.53
CA ASP A 44 -1.99 1.73 4.41
C ASP A 44 -1.36 1.93 3.01
N PRO A 45 -0.49 2.94 2.77
CA PRO A 45 0.14 3.14 1.46
C PRO A 45 1.07 1.98 1.08
N GLY A 46 1.89 1.49 2.02
CA GLY A 46 2.80 0.37 1.80
C GLY A 46 2.06 -0.93 1.50
N VAL A 47 1.04 -1.23 2.30
CA VAL A 47 0.17 -2.40 2.11
C VAL A 47 -0.57 -2.31 0.77
N THR A 48 -1.09 -1.13 0.40
CA THR A 48 -1.75 -0.91 -0.89
C THR A 48 -0.80 -1.15 -2.07
N ALA A 49 0.42 -0.65 -1.99
CA ALA A 49 1.43 -0.83 -3.04
C ALA A 49 1.85 -2.31 -3.18
N LEU A 50 2.01 -3.00 -2.05
CA LEU A 50 2.28 -4.44 -2.00
C LEU A 50 1.12 -5.24 -2.63
N ALA A 51 -0.13 -4.96 -2.22
CA ALA A 51 -1.32 -5.64 -2.73
C ALA A 51 -1.47 -5.49 -4.25
N LYS A 52 -1.29 -4.26 -4.77
CA LYS A 52 -1.30 -3.97 -6.22
C LYS A 52 -0.25 -4.73 -7.01
N SER A 53 0.85 -5.11 -6.37
CA SER A 53 1.99 -5.73 -7.02
C SER A 53 2.00 -7.26 -6.91
N LEU A 54 0.99 -7.86 -6.25
CA LEU A 54 0.87 -9.30 -6.09
C LEU A 54 0.91 -10.02 -7.46
N PRO A 55 1.66 -11.13 -7.58
CA PRO A 55 1.70 -11.90 -8.82
C PRO A 55 0.31 -12.40 -9.24
N PRO A 56 -0.09 -12.25 -10.52
CA PRO A 56 -1.45 -12.59 -10.96
C PRO A 56 -1.77 -14.09 -10.88
N ASN A 57 -0.73 -14.93 -10.83
CA ASN A 57 -0.80 -16.40 -10.81
C ASN A 57 -0.61 -17.00 -9.40
N LEU A 58 -0.61 -16.16 -8.37
CA LEU A 58 -0.43 -16.58 -6.99
C LEU A 58 -1.60 -17.49 -6.56
N GLN A 59 -1.26 -18.60 -5.90
CA GLN A 59 -2.20 -19.61 -5.41
C GLN A 59 -2.27 -19.63 -3.89
N ALA A 60 -1.20 -19.24 -3.20
CA ALA A 60 -1.19 -19.10 -1.74
C ALA A 60 -0.54 -17.78 -1.33
N LEU A 61 -1.22 -17.07 -0.41
CA LEU A 61 -0.73 -15.86 0.22
C LEU A 61 -0.84 -16.03 1.74
N SER A 62 0.30 -15.94 2.41
CA SER A 62 0.42 -15.72 3.85
C SER A 62 1.03 -14.33 4.04
N LEU A 63 0.30 -13.44 4.72
CA LEU A 63 0.76 -12.09 5.03
C LEU A 63 0.49 -11.80 6.50
N SER A 64 1.57 -11.65 7.26
CA SER A 64 1.48 -11.20 8.65
C SER A 64 1.84 -9.73 8.75
N LEU A 65 0.88 -8.93 9.22
CA LEU A 65 1.00 -7.52 9.60
C LEU A 65 0.68 -7.36 11.09
N PHE A 66 0.96 -8.40 11.88
CA PHE A 66 0.74 -8.37 13.33
C PHE A 66 1.47 -7.18 13.96
N ALA A 67 0.81 -6.41 14.80
CA ALA A 67 1.37 -5.23 15.47
C ALA A 67 1.89 -4.12 14.51
N CYS A 68 1.39 -4.06 13.27
CA CYS A 68 1.61 -2.92 12.37
C CYS A 68 0.51 -1.87 12.59
N ALA A 69 0.69 -1.01 13.60
CA ALA A 69 -0.33 -0.07 14.07
C ALA A 69 -0.84 0.93 13.01
N GLU A 70 0.00 1.30 12.05
CA GLU A 70 -0.34 2.25 10.98
C GLU A 70 -1.11 1.61 9.81
N VAL A 71 -1.35 0.30 9.86
CA VAL A 71 -2.22 -0.40 8.89
C VAL A 71 -3.64 -0.37 9.41
N GLY A 72 -4.55 0.22 8.63
CA GLY A 72 -5.97 0.33 8.95
C GLY A 72 -6.87 -0.29 7.89
N ASP A 73 -8.15 0.03 7.98
CA ASP A 73 -9.19 -0.49 7.09
C ASP A 73 -8.91 -0.22 5.60
N THR A 74 -8.21 0.87 5.26
CA THR A 74 -7.86 1.18 3.87
C THR A 74 -6.84 0.17 3.33
N GLY A 75 -5.82 -0.18 4.10
CA GLY A 75 -4.83 -1.19 3.74
C GLY A 75 -5.47 -2.57 3.63
N ALA A 76 -6.34 -2.94 4.57
CA ALA A 76 -7.11 -4.19 4.49
C ALA A 76 -8.01 -4.23 3.25
N ALA A 77 -8.74 -3.15 2.96
CA ALA A 77 -9.56 -3.05 1.75
C ALA A 77 -8.71 -3.25 0.50
N ALA A 78 -7.55 -2.59 0.39
CA ALA A 78 -6.63 -2.71 -0.74
C ALA A 78 -6.11 -4.15 -0.94
N ILE A 79 -5.84 -4.89 0.15
CA ILE A 79 -5.55 -6.33 0.06
C ILE A 79 -6.70 -7.04 -0.63
N GLY A 80 -7.93 -6.85 -0.14
CA GLY A 80 -9.14 -7.43 -0.73
C GLY A 80 -9.33 -7.07 -2.21
N GLU A 81 -9.10 -5.81 -2.59
CA GLU A 81 -9.27 -5.35 -3.99
C GLU A 81 -8.30 -5.99 -4.97
N HIS A 82 -7.10 -6.37 -4.51
CA HIS A 82 -6.01 -6.84 -5.36
C HIS A 82 -5.63 -8.30 -5.13
N LEU A 83 -6.47 -9.08 -4.44
CA LEU A 83 -6.28 -10.53 -4.34
C LEU A 83 -6.26 -11.18 -5.75
N PRO A 84 -5.25 -12.00 -6.07
CA PRO A 84 -5.19 -12.68 -7.36
C PRO A 84 -6.39 -13.63 -7.57
N PRO A 85 -6.98 -13.69 -8.78
CA PRO A 85 -8.14 -14.53 -9.04
C PRO A 85 -7.85 -16.04 -8.94
N SER A 86 -6.57 -16.44 -9.05
CA SER A 86 -6.11 -17.82 -8.90
C SER A 86 -5.83 -18.25 -7.46
N LEU A 87 -6.02 -17.36 -6.48
CA LEU A 87 -5.70 -17.62 -5.09
C LEU A 87 -6.64 -18.70 -4.51
N GLN A 88 -6.06 -19.70 -3.87
CA GLN A 88 -6.75 -20.84 -3.25
C GLN A 88 -6.55 -20.86 -1.74
N VAL A 89 -5.46 -20.30 -1.23
CA VAL A 89 -5.14 -20.21 0.20
C VAL A 89 -4.82 -18.77 0.56
N LEU A 90 -5.52 -18.24 1.56
CA LEU A 90 -5.29 -16.91 2.11
C LEU A 90 -5.13 -17.02 3.63
N SER A 91 -4.02 -16.53 4.14
CA SER A 91 -3.79 -16.33 5.57
C SER A 91 -3.38 -14.88 5.78
N LEU A 92 -4.18 -14.12 6.55
CA LEU A 92 -3.91 -12.75 6.93
C LEU A 92 -3.90 -12.63 8.45
N ASP A 93 -2.79 -12.12 8.99
CA ASP A 93 -2.70 -11.73 10.40
C ASP A 93 -2.66 -10.20 10.50
N LEU A 94 -3.75 -9.63 11.00
CA LEU A 94 -4.00 -8.20 11.18
C LEU A 94 -4.25 -7.88 12.67
N ARG A 95 -3.86 -8.76 13.60
CA ARG A 95 -4.03 -8.46 15.04
C ARG A 95 -3.08 -7.33 15.45
N GLY A 96 -3.53 -6.44 16.31
CA GLY A 96 -2.74 -5.28 16.75
C GLY A 96 -2.45 -4.26 15.64
N SER A 97 -3.14 -4.32 14.50
CA SER A 97 -3.21 -3.21 13.54
C SER A 97 -4.49 -2.40 13.76
N GLY A 98 -4.62 -1.24 13.14
CA GLY A 98 -5.83 -0.41 13.17
C GLY A 98 -6.96 -0.93 12.26
N VAL A 99 -7.02 -2.23 11.99
CA VAL A 99 -8.04 -2.85 11.13
C VAL A 99 -9.21 -3.30 12.00
N GLY A 100 -10.40 -2.76 11.72
CA GLY A 100 -11.63 -3.11 12.42
C GLY A 100 -12.59 -3.94 11.57
N HIS A 101 -13.86 -3.98 11.97
CA HIS A 101 -14.90 -4.74 11.26
C HIS A 101 -15.06 -4.33 9.80
N ALA A 102 -14.85 -3.05 9.46
CA ALA A 102 -15.00 -2.54 8.09
C ALA A 102 -13.89 -3.00 7.15
N GLY A 103 -12.64 -3.06 7.61
CA GLY A 103 -11.53 -3.60 6.84
C GLY A 103 -11.72 -5.09 6.55
N ILE A 104 -12.11 -5.87 7.57
CA ILE A 104 -12.42 -7.30 7.39
C ILE A 104 -13.61 -7.53 6.47
N ALA A 105 -14.68 -6.72 6.60
CA ALA A 105 -15.81 -6.77 5.68
C ALA A 105 -15.38 -6.51 4.23
N SER A 106 -14.43 -5.59 4.02
CA SER A 106 -13.91 -5.26 2.69
C SER A 106 -13.06 -6.39 2.08
N VAL A 107 -12.24 -7.07 2.88
CA VAL A 107 -11.52 -8.27 2.46
C VAL A 107 -12.51 -9.40 2.13
N ALA A 108 -13.46 -9.65 3.02
CA ALA A 108 -14.49 -10.68 2.86
C ALA A 108 -15.35 -10.46 1.61
N ALA A 109 -15.63 -9.21 1.25
CA ALA A 109 -16.39 -8.82 0.07
C ALA A 109 -15.72 -9.26 -1.26
N ARG A 110 -14.40 -9.43 -1.26
CA ARG A 110 -13.59 -9.58 -2.47
C ARG A 110 -12.77 -10.87 -2.50
N LEU A 111 -13.10 -11.84 -1.65
CA LEU A 111 -12.45 -13.14 -1.66
C LEU A 111 -12.60 -13.82 -3.04
N PRO A 112 -11.51 -14.40 -3.59
CA PRO A 112 -11.56 -15.11 -4.86
C PRO A 112 -12.49 -16.31 -4.81
N ARG A 113 -13.23 -16.55 -5.91
CA ARG A 113 -14.17 -17.69 -6.00
C ARG A 113 -13.49 -19.07 -5.86
N GLN A 114 -12.20 -19.15 -6.14
CA GLN A 114 -11.42 -20.39 -6.06
C GLN A 114 -10.80 -20.62 -4.67
N LEU A 115 -11.02 -19.71 -3.71
CA LEU A 115 -10.48 -19.82 -2.37
C LEU A 115 -11.06 -21.04 -1.65
N ARG A 116 -10.18 -21.90 -1.14
CA ARG A 116 -10.52 -23.13 -0.42
C ARG A 116 -10.16 -23.05 1.06
N GLN A 117 -9.12 -22.31 1.38
CA GLN A 117 -8.64 -22.12 2.74
C GLN A 117 -8.50 -20.63 3.04
N LEU A 118 -9.06 -20.24 4.17
CA LEU A 118 -9.05 -18.87 4.67
C LEU A 118 -8.63 -18.90 6.12
N THR A 119 -7.70 -18.04 6.50
CA THR A 119 -7.42 -17.72 7.89
C THR A 119 -7.33 -16.20 7.99
N LEU A 120 -8.24 -15.58 8.75
CA LEU A 120 -8.19 -14.17 9.08
C LEU A 120 -8.04 -14.06 10.59
N MET A 121 -7.00 -13.37 11.03
CA MET A 121 -6.82 -12.99 12.43
C MET A 121 -6.83 -11.48 12.50
N PHE A 122 -7.64 -10.91 13.39
CA PHE A 122 -7.73 -9.45 13.56
C PHE A 122 -8.14 -9.11 14.99
N THR A 123 -8.00 -7.84 15.36
CA THR A 123 -8.43 -7.34 16.66
C THR A 123 -9.78 -6.64 16.49
N SER A 124 -10.77 -7.01 17.30
CA SER A 124 -12.09 -6.40 17.31
C SER A 124 -11.99 -4.92 17.69
N ASP A 125 -12.72 -4.05 16.99
CA ASP A 125 -12.79 -2.63 17.35
C ASP A 125 -13.65 -2.39 18.62
N ASP A 126 -14.62 -3.26 18.91
CA ASP A 126 -15.55 -3.14 20.04
C ASP A 126 -14.87 -3.34 21.41
N ASP A 127 -14.12 -4.43 21.56
CA ASP A 127 -13.58 -4.89 22.85
C ASP A 127 -12.08 -5.19 22.80
N GLN A 128 -11.41 -4.92 21.67
CA GLN A 128 -9.99 -5.18 21.44
C GLN A 128 -9.62 -6.67 21.62
N SER A 129 -10.58 -7.57 21.53
CA SER A 129 -10.34 -9.01 21.56
C SER A 129 -9.75 -9.50 20.24
N ASN A 130 -8.89 -10.50 20.30
CA ASN A 130 -8.37 -11.14 19.09
C ASN A 130 -9.39 -12.15 18.55
N ILE A 131 -9.82 -11.94 17.32
CA ILE A 131 -10.74 -12.82 16.61
C ILE A 131 -9.95 -13.64 15.58
N THR A 132 -10.29 -14.92 15.45
CA THR A 132 -9.77 -15.80 14.40
C THR A 132 -10.92 -16.42 13.63
N ILE A 133 -10.89 -16.27 12.32
CA ILE A 133 -11.79 -16.91 11.36
C ILE A 133 -10.94 -17.88 10.54
N ALA A 134 -11.04 -19.18 10.82
CA ALA A 134 -10.18 -20.22 10.25
C ALA A 134 -10.79 -20.93 9.02
N SER A 135 -12.00 -20.55 8.62
CA SER A 135 -12.66 -21.14 7.45
C SER A 135 -13.69 -20.19 6.82
N LEU A 136 -14.05 -20.46 5.56
CA LEU A 136 -15.16 -19.76 4.89
C LEU A 136 -16.51 -19.96 5.60
N LYS A 137 -16.69 -21.12 6.25
CA LYS A 137 -17.89 -21.41 7.05
C LYS A 137 -17.94 -20.50 8.29
N GLU A 138 -16.83 -20.39 9.01
CA GLU A 138 -16.72 -19.45 10.14
C GLU A 138 -16.90 -18.00 9.70
N LEU A 139 -16.37 -17.61 8.53
CA LEU A 139 -16.57 -16.27 8.00
C LEU A 139 -18.07 -15.99 7.79
N SER A 140 -18.79 -16.93 7.18
CA SER A 140 -20.24 -16.78 6.96
C SER A 140 -21.04 -16.75 8.26
N ALA A 141 -20.65 -17.54 9.25
CA ALA A 141 -21.27 -17.54 10.58
C ALA A 141 -21.01 -16.22 11.31
N TRP A 142 -19.78 -15.72 11.23
CA TRP A 142 -19.39 -14.44 11.80
C TRP A 142 -20.16 -13.29 11.15
N GLN A 143 -20.25 -13.24 9.82
CA GLN A 143 -21.07 -12.27 9.09
C GLN A 143 -22.57 -12.32 9.47
N ALA A 144 -23.11 -13.51 9.73
CA ALA A 144 -24.50 -13.67 10.15
C ALA A 144 -24.73 -13.17 11.58
N ALA A 145 -23.74 -13.32 12.48
CA ALA A 145 -23.78 -12.81 13.84
C ALA A 145 -23.55 -11.29 13.94
N HIS A 146 -23.01 -10.67 12.88
CA HIS A 146 -22.57 -9.27 12.83
C HIS A 146 -23.27 -8.52 11.67
N PRO A 147 -24.56 -8.12 11.81
CA PRO A 147 -25.33 -7.50 10.72
C PRO A 147 -24.72 -6.19 10.18
N GLU A 148 -23.97 -5.46 11.00
CA GLU A 148 -23.20 -4.28 10.63
C GLU A 148 -22.08 -4.61 9.64
N VAL A 149 -21.36 -5.71 9.82
CA VAL A 149 -20.37 -6.21 8.85
C VAL A 149 -21.04 -6.46 7.50
N MET A 150 -22.22 -7.07 7.48
CA MET A 150 -22.96 -7.32 6.24
C MET A 150 -23.42 -6.03 5.54
N ARG A 151 -23.66 -4.95 6.29
CA ARG A 151 -23.90 -3.62 5.71
C ARG A 151 -22.62 -3.03 5.11
N LEU A 152 -21.50 -3.13 5.83
CA LEU A 152 -20.19 -2.65 5.39
C LEU A 152 -19.71 -3.38 4.13
N GLN A 153 -19.85 -4.70 4.10
CA GLN A 153 -19.55 -5.52 2.94
C GLN A 153 -20.38 -5.15 1.72
N ARG A 154 -21.70 -4.94 1.87
CA ARG A 154 -22.55 -4.46 0.78
C ARG A 154 -22.11 -3.10 0.25
N ARG A 155 -21.68 -2.18 1.13
CA ARG A 155 -21.13 -0.88 0.72
C ARG A 155 -19.82 -1.04 -0.06
N ALA A 156 -18.94 -1.94 0.38
CA ALA A 156 -17.67 -2.23 -0.30
C ALA A 156 -17.84 -2.86 -1.69
N LEU A 157 -18.98 -3.53 -1.94
CA LEU A 157 -19.37 -4.11 -3.24
C LEU A 157 -20.04 -3.11 -4.19
N GLN A 158 -20.44 -1.91 -3.73
CA GLN A 158 -21.09 -0.95 -4.63
C GLN A 158 -20.09 -0.42 -5.68
N PRO A 159 -20.48 -0.34 -6.96
CA PRO A 159 -19.61 0.19 -8.00
C PRO A 159 -19.28 1.66 -7.69
N ALA A 160 -18.00 2.03 -7.86
CA ALA A 160 -17.40 3.33 -7.54
C ALA A 160 -18.06 4.59 -8.19
N LYS A 161 -19.18 4.45 -8.88
CA LYS A 161 -19.93 5.53 -9.54
C LYS A 161 -20.48 6.59 -8.58
N ALA A 162 -20.65 6.27 -7.29
CA ALA A 162 -21.13 7.24 -6.29
C ALA A 162 -20.06 8.26 -5.85
N SER A 163 -18.76 7.94 -5.96
CA SER A 163 -17.68 8.83 -5.53
C SER A 163 -17.41 9.97 -6.52
N ALA A 164 -17.58 9.72 -7.82
CA ALA A 164 -17.43 10.75 -8.86
C ALA A 164 -18.54 11.83 -8.80
N ALA A 165 -19.75 11.46 -8.36
CA ALA A 165 -20.88 12.40 -8.27
C ALA A 165 -20.71 13.42 -7.13
N GLN A 166 -20.05 13.04 -6.02
CA GLN A 166 -19.82 13.95 -4.89
C GLN A 166 -18.63 14.90 -5.11
N ALA A 167 -17.64 14.51 -5.92
CA ALA A 167 -16.53 15.37 -6.29
C ALA A 167 -16.95 16.53 -7.22
N SER A 168 -18.02 16.36 -8.00
CA SER A 168 -18.52 17.40 -8.93
C SER A 168 -19.38 18.47 -8.26
N LEU A 169 -19.77 18.31 -6.99
CA LEU A 169 -20.59 19.26 -6.23
C LEU A 169 -19.79 20.28 -5.42
N ARG A 170 -18.45 20.27 -5.50
CA ARG A 170 -17.56 21.15 -4.74
C ARG A 170 -16.61 21.98 -5.62
N ALA A 171 -17.12 22.49 -6.74
CA ALA A 171 -16.47 23.60 -7.45
C ALA A 171 -17.02 24.93 -6.91
N PRO A 172 -16.20 25.86 -6.42
CA PRO A 172 -16.66 27.22 -6.12
C PRO A 172 -16.98 27.94 -7.44
N PRO A 173 -18.04 28.76 -7.53
CA PRO A 173 -18.33 29.51 -8.74
C PRO A 173 -17.21 30.52 -9.02
N ALA A 174 -16.62 30.38 -10.21
CA ALA A 174 -15.60 31.26 -10.75
C ALA A 174 -16.14 32.68 -10.96
N ALA A 175 -15.27 33.65 -10.69
CA ALA A 175 -15.47 35.07 -10.84
C ALA A 175 -15.97 35.48 -12.23
N ALA A 176 -17.04 36.28 -12.27
CA ALA A 176 -17.45 37.02 -13.45
C ALA A 176 -16.77 38.41 -13.42
N ALA A 177 -15.75 38.58 -14.26
CA ALA A 177 -15.20 39.88 -14.60
C ALA A 177 -16.21 40.66 -15.48
N LYS A 178 -16.50 41.91 -15.11
CA LYS A 178 -17.07 42.93 -16.01
C LYS A 178 -16.26 44.21 -15.89
N THR A 179 -15.90 44.74 -17.04
CA THR A 179 -15.01 45.87 -17.31
C THR A 179 -15.70 47.24 -17.29
N GLN A 180 -15.06 48.20 -16.56
CA GLN A 180 -14.87 49.66 -16.85
C GLN A 180 -16.07 50.65 -16.86
N PRO A 181 -15.88 52.02 -16.82
CA PRO A 181 -14.70 52.87 -16.48
C PRO A 181 -14.96 54.20 -15.67
N THR A 182 -13.86 54.92 -15.35
CA THR A 182 -13.73 56.35 -14.89
C THR A 182 -14.18 56.66 -13.44
N ARG A 183 -13.59 57.56 -12.64
CA ARG A 183 -12.95 58.86 -12.87
C ARG A 183 -12.29 59.33 -11.54
N GLY A 184 -11.15 60.03 -11.59
CA GLY A 184 -10.86 61.17 -10.69
C GLY A 184 -9.95 61.01 -9.45
N ALA A 185 -8.91 61.85 -9.45
CA ALA A 185 -8.28 62.57 -8.32
C ALA A 185 -7.20 61.89 -7.43
N SER A 186 -5.94 62.17 -7.82
CA SER A 186 -4.89 62.90 -7.09
C SER A 186 -4.55 62.67 -5.61
N SER A 187 -3.22 62.63 -5.39
CA SER A 187 -2.42 63.01 -4.20
C SER A 187 -2.44 62.02 -3.02
N SER A 188 -1.37 61.71 -2.27
CA SER A 188 0.05 62.09 -2.27
C SER A 188 0.77 61.34 -1.11
N ILE A 189 2.12 61.28 -1.13
CA ILE A 189 3.06 61.19 0.03
C ILE A 189 3.22 59.79 0.69
N ALA A 190 4.34 59.08 0.43
CA ALA A 190 5.55 58.88 1.29
C ALA A 190 5.39 57.70 2.30
N ALA A 191 6.37 56.92 2.77
CA ALA A 191 7.81 56.72 2.55
C ALA A 191 8.23 55.38 3.21
N LYS A 192 9.10 54.59 2.54
CA LYS A 192 10.30 53.84 3.02
C LYS A 192 10.25 52.86 4.26
N PRO A 193 11.32 52.03 4.47
CA PRO A 193 11.19 50.57 4.70
C PRO A 193 11.71 50.03 6.05
N GLY A 194 11.53 48.73 6.28
CA GLY A 194 12.24 47.87 7.25
C GLY A 194 11.48 46.56 7.50
N SER A 195 11.99 45.43 7.97
CA SER A 195 13.31 44.79 7.99
C SER A 195 13.15 43.45 8.75
N GLY A 196 13.11 42.31 8.05
CA GLY A 196 13.38 40.92 8.50
C GLY A 196 12.58 40.29 9.68
N PRO A 197 12.82 39.01 10.04
CA PRO A 197 13.37 37.89 9.26
C PRO A 197 12.46 36.63 9.23
N GLN A 198 12.95 35.62 8.52
CA GLN A 198 12.37 34.30 8.25
C GLN A 198 12.11 33.43 9.47
N VAL A 199 11.11 32.55 9.37
CA VAL A 199 11.22 31.17 9.85
C VAL A 199 10.79 30.23 8.71
N ARG A 200 11.76 29.43 8.26
CA ARG A 200 11.59 28.29 7.36
C ARG A 200 11.46 27.00 8.18
N SER A 201 10.76 26.04 7.57
CA SER A 201 10.94 24.58 7.55
C SER A 201 9.69 23.83 7.99
N SER A 202 8.98 23.06 7.15
CA SER A 202 9.29 22.09 6.09
C SER A 202 9.67 20.70 6.60
N ALA A 203 8.76 19.75 6.40
CA ALA A 203 8.99 18.34 6.05
C ALA A 203 7.61 17.79 5.62
N SER A 204 7.14 17.92 4.37
CA SER A 204 7.65 17.41 3.10
C SER A 204 7.95 15.91 3.14
N SER A 205 6.90 15.14 2.92
CA SER A 205 6.90 13.72 2.59
C SER A 205 7.90 13.41 1.46
N PRO A 206 8.72 12.35 1.55
CA PRO A 206 9.47 11.90 0.40
C PRO A 206 8.53 11.15 -0.55
N LEU A 207 8.22 11.80 -1.67
CA LEU A 207 7.63 11.15 -2.84
C LEU A 207 8.57 10.04 -3.31
N CYS A 208 8.08 8.79 -3.26
CA CYS A 208 8.77 7.65 -3.82
C CYS A 208 8.80 7.78 -5.35
N GLY A 209 9.93 8.22 -5.91
CA GLY A 209 10.17 8.27 -7.34
C GLY A 209 10.56 6.90 -7.90
N PRO A 210 10.29 6.61 -9.20
CA PRO A 210 10.61 5.32 -9.80
C PRO A 210 12.12 5.17 -9.99
N ALA A 211 12.76 4.31 -9.19
CA ALA A 211 14.16 3.96 -9.35
C ALA A 211 14.34 2.94 -10.49
N GLY A 212 14.52 3.44 -11.71
CA GLY A 212 15.15 2.69 -12.80
C GLY A 212 16.67 2.75 -12.64
N LEU A 213 17.27 1.70 -12.08
CA LEU A 213 18.73 1.52 -12.06
C LEU A 213 19.10 0.30 -12.88
N ALA A 214 19.45 0.56 -14.15
CA ALA A 214 20.10 -0.37 -15.03
C ALA A 214 21.53 -0.66 -14.52
N LEU A 215 21.74 -1.86 -14.00
CA LEU A 215 23.08 -2.38 -13.70
C LEU A 215 23.82 -2.65 -15.01
N ARG A 216 24.84 -1.83 -15.32
CA ARG A 216 25.82 -2.10 -16.38
C ARG A 216 26.87 -3.10 -15.85
N PRO A 217 27.29 -4.12 -16.62
CA PRO A 217 28.38 -4.99 -16.21
C PRO A 217 29.73 -4.29 -16.37
N SER A 218 30.55 -4.31 -15.32
CA SER A 218 31.91 -3.79 -15.29
C SER A 218 32.86 -4.79 -15.94
N ARG A 219 33.62 -4.32 -16.95
CA ARG A 219 34.56 -5.10 -17.76
C ARG A 219 35.95 -4.98 -17.12
N ALA A 220 36.38 -6.00 -16.38
CA ALA A 220 37.75 -6.10 -15.89
C ALA A 220 38.59 -6.96 -16.85
N ALA A 221 39.57 -6.33 -17.48
CA ALA A 221 40.61 -6.99 -18.26
C ALA A 221 41.75 -7.43 -17.31
N SER A 222 42.20 -8.68 -17.43
CA SER A 222 43.55 -9.08 -17.05
C SER A 222 44.03 -10.21 -17.97
N THR A 223 45.23 -9.99 -18.51
CA THR A 223 45.96 -10.76 -19.52
C THR A 223 46.67 -11.98 -18.91
N PRO A 224 46.96 -13.04 -19.71
CA PRO A 224 47.70 -14.22 -19.24
C PRO A 224 49.22 -14.10 -19.49
N PRO A 225 50.08 -14.84 -18.74
CA PRO A 225 51.52 -14.86 -18.99
C PRO A 225 51.91 -15.88 -20.08
N GLY A 226 52.90 -15.50 -20.88
CA GLY A 226 53.33 -16.18 -22.09
C GLY A 226 54.19 -17.44 -21.91
N THR A 227 54.10 -18.32 -22.90
CA THR A 227 54.97 -19.48 -23.10
C THR A 227 56.01 -19.16 -24.18
N ARG A 228 57.30 -19.24 -23.83
CA ARG A 228 58.42 -19.21 -24.79
C ARG A 228 58.98 -20.63 -24.99
N ARG A 229 59.04 -21.07 -26.25
CA ARG A 229 59.84 -22.17 -26.84
C ARG A 229 59.99 -21.79 -28.32
N HIS A 230 61.08 -21.96 -29.06
CA HIS A 230 62.47 -22.43 -28.97
C HIS A 230 63.23 -21.65 -30.10
N PRO A 231 64.55 -21.85 -30.30
CA PRO A 231 64.95 -22.84 -31.30
C PRO A 231 66.17 -23.68 -30.87
N ARG A 232 66.20 -24.93 -31.37
CA ARG A 232 67.40 -25.77 -31.46
C ARG A 232 68.11 -25.48 -32.80
N PRO A 233 69.37 -25.90 -32.92
CA PRO A 233 69.67 -27.01 -33.84
C PRO A 233 69.98 -28.32 -33.11
#